data_AF-A0A1U7PTQ0-F1
#
_entry.id   AF-A0A1U7PTQ0-F1
#
_cell.length_a   1.000
_cell.length_b   1.000
_cell.length_c   1.000
_cell.angle_alpha   90.00
_cell.angle_beta   90.00
_cell.angle_gamma   90.00
#
_symmetry.space_group_name_H-M   'P 1'
#
loop_
_entity.id
_entity.type
_entity.pdbx_description
1 polymer ?
#
loop_
_entity_poly.entity_id
_entity_poly.type
_entity_poly.pdbx_seq_one_letter_code
_entity_poly.pdbx_strand_id
1 'polypeptide(L)'
;MRPALLRFAREISRRTDGTRMERQDLEEEMAGHLEATFSRLIEEGHTEQEAEELAMSRFGDGKRIGRQIQQALYPYRREMILGLSAGSLLFGFAVFFSVLLTAWSAYIPWLILCSLTGSALLALAVDPPASLNRRFVLNGLFLLQTGVLLSGILLTSAVPGNAGSILAMAGWLLILLAMALVYRTSAYDYRTRRVRLEKHDMAINAANVTTGILSVSISLFILWAYLAFSDGTDRVWMFALIPALFWALTYAAQWLLLAKGRVKTAYGITGLQIAVIAAALALFFRIT
;
A
#
# COMPACT_ATOMS: atom_id res chain seq x y z
N MET A 1 11.31 35.57 3.11
CA MET A 1 11.76 34.17 3.25
C MET A 1 12.95 33.89 2.35
N ARG A 2 14.04 33.44 2.95
CA ARG A 2 15.34 33.33 2.26
C ARG A 2 15.45 32.08 1.38
N PRO A 3 16.10 32.14 0.20
CA PRO A 3 16.20 31.00 -0.72
C PRO A 3 16.93 29.78 -0.13
N ALA A 4 17.94 29.99 0.72
CA ALA A 4 18.69 28.90 1.36
C ALA A 4 17.82 28.10 2.33
N LEU A 5 17.12 28.78 3.24
CA LEU A 5 16.21 28.17 4.22
C LEU A 5 15.06 27.44 3.53
N LEU A 6 14.49 28.04 2.47
CA LEU A 6 13.43 27.41 1.68
C LEU A 6 13.91 26.15 0.96
N ARG A 7 15.14 26.14 0.42
CA ARG A 7 15.73 24.92 -0.17
C ARG A 7 15.92 23.83 0.88
N PHE A 8 16.36 24.19 2.08
CA PHE A 8 16.55 23.23 3.17
C PHE A 8 15.21 22.63 3.65
N ALA A 9 14.19 23.47 3.87
CA ALA A 9 12.83 23.01 4.20
C ALA A 9 12.27 22.09 3.11
N ARG A 10 12.43 22.47 1.84
CA ARG A 10 12.01 21.65 0.70
C ARG A 10 12.74 20.31 0.62
N GLU A 11 14.01 20.25 0.99
CA GLU A 11 14.73 18.99 1.03
C GLU A 11 14.14 18.04 2.08
N ILE A 12 13.83 18.55 3.27
CA ILE A 12 13.21 17.75 4.35
C ILE A 12 11.81 17.30 3.94
N SER A 13 11.00 18.19 3.33
CA SER A 13 9.62 17.88 2.95
C SER A 13 9.56 16.83 1.85
N ARG A 14 10.48 16.88 0.87
CA ARG A 14 10.57 15.87 -0.21
C ARG A 14 10.97 14.48 0.30
N ARG A 15 11.67 14.40 1.43
CA ARG A 15 12.04 13.12 2.07
C ARG A 15 10.91 12.53 2.90
N THR A 16 9.91 13.33 3.25
CA THR A 16 8.72 12.89 3.98
C THR A 16 7.66 12.37 3.00
N ASP A 17 7.01 11.27 3.34
CA ASP A 17 5.88 10.76 2.56
C ASP A 17 4.63 11.58 2.85
N GLY A 18 3.99 12.02 1.78
CA GLY A 18 2.74 12.74 1.86
C GLY A 18 2.25 13.13 0.48
N THR A 19 1.02 13.61 0.42
CA THR A 19 0.46 14.24 -0.77
C THR A 19 1.25 15.52 -1.12
N ARG A 20 1.08 16.02 -2.35
CA ARG A 20 1.72 17.28 -2.75
C ARG A 20 1.34 18.44 -1.82
N MET A 21 0.10 18.46 -1.34
CA MET A 21 -0.41 19.45 -0.40
C MET A 21 0.24 19.28 0.97
N GLU A 22 0.26 18.08 1.54
CA GLU A 22 0.92 17.81 2.83
C GLU A 22 2.41 18.15 2.82
N ARG A 23 3.11 17.86 1.72
CA ARG A 23 4.52 18.22 1.57
C ARG A 23 4.71 19.73 1.47
N GLN A 24 3.74 20.44 0.88
CA GLN A 24 3.76 21.89 0.81
C GLN A 24 3.48 22.49 2.19
N ASP A 25 2.46 22.00 2.91
CA ASP A 25 2.14 22.44 4.27
C ASP A 25 3.34 22.20 5.20
N LEU A 26 3.98 21.03 5.10
CA LEU A 26 5.20 20.71 5.84
C LEU A 26 6.39 21.59 5.44
N GLU A 27 6.55 21.89 4.14
CA GLU A 27 7.56 22.84 3.65
C GLU A 27 7.32 24.23 4.25
N GLU A 28 6.08 24.72 4.26
CA GLU A 28 5.69 26.02 4.81
C GLU A 28 5.87 26.10 6.33
N GLU A 29 5.53 25.05 7.07
CA GLU A 29 5.71 25.00 8.53
C GLU A 29 7.21 24.99 8.91
N MET A 30 8.01 24.15 8.25
CA MET A 30 9.45 24.11 8.51
C MET A 30 10.16 25.39 8.08
N ALA A 31 9.76 25.95 6.94
CA ALA A 31 10.17 27.26 6.47
C ALA A 31 9.92 28.36 7.52
N GLY A 32 8.72 28.38 8.11
CA GLY A 32 8.36 29.33 9.16
C GLY A 32 9.23 29.20 10.40
N HIS A 33 9.49 27.97 10.86
CA HIS A 33 10.38 27.73 12.01
C HIS A 33 11.84 28.10 11.74
N LEU A 34 12.35 27.84 10.54
CA LEU A 34 13.69 28.24 10.13
C LEU A 34 13.82 29.77 10.06
N GLU A 35 12.83 30.45 9.47
CA GLU A 35 12.83 31.92 9.40
C GLU A 35 12.73 32.54 10.79
N ALA A 36 11.89 31.99 11.69
CA ALA A 36 11.79 32.46 13.07
C ALA A 36 13.11 32.27 13.86
N THR A 37 13.79 31.15 13.65
CA THR A 37 15.11 30.88 14.24
C THR A 37 16.15 31.85 13.71
N PHE A 38 16.15 32.08 12.39
CA PHE A 38 17.01 33.05 11.74
C PHE A 38 16.80 34.46 12.29
N SER A 39 15.54 34.93 12.38
CA SER A 39 15.23 36.26 12.92
C SER A 39 15.75 36.44 14.35
N ARG A 40 15.61 35.42 15.21
CA ARG A 40 16.19 35.44 16.56
C ARG A 40 17.71 35.56 16.55
N LEU A 41 18.39 34.87 15.62
CA LEU A 41 19.85 34.93 15.52
C LEU A 41 20.34 36.31 15.06
N ILE A 42 19.60 36.97 14.18
CA ILE A 42 19.85 38.36 13.81
C ILE A 42 19.67 39.29 15.01
N GLU A 43 18.60 39.10 15.79
CA GLU A 43 18.37 39.86 17.03
C GLU A 43 19.47 39.62 18.08
N GLU A 44 20.04 38.41 18.12
CA GLU A 44 21.19 38.03 18.96
C GLU A 44 22.52 38.62 18.45
N GLY A 45 22.53 39.33 17.33
CA GLY A 45 23.68 40.05 16.79
C GLY A 45 24.53 39.28 15.78
N HIS A 46 24.07 38.11 15.31
CA HIS A 46 24.76 37.35 14.28
C HIS A 46 24.64 38.01 12.90
N THR A 47 25.67 37.82 12.07
CA THR A 47 25.60 38.22 10.66
C THR A 47 24.59 37.37 9.89
N GLU A 48 24.10 37.85 8.75
CA GLU A 48 23.11 37.09 7.97
C GLU A 48 23.60 35.70 7.54
N GLN A 49 24.86 35.59 7.10
CA GLN A 49 25.41 34.30 6.69
C GLN A 49 25.55 33.33 7.87
N GLU A 50 26.06 33.81 9.01
CA GLU A 50 26.18 32.99 10.21
C GLU A 50 24.81 32.57 10.75
N ALA A 51 23.83 33.48 10.74
CA ALA A 51 22.48 33.18 11.18
C ALA A 51 21.80 32.13 10.29
N GLU A 52 22.02 32.16 8.96
CA GLU A 52 21.51 31.13 8.05
C GLU A 52 22.12 29.76 8.34
N GLU A 53 23.45 29.67 8.43
CA GLU A 53 24.14 28.41 8.71
C GLU A 53 23.78 27.85 10.10
N LEU A 54 23.71 28.72 11.10
CA LEU A 54 23.40 28.32 12.47
C LEU A 54 21.91 27.94 12.62
N ALA A 55 21.00 28.57 11.89
CA ALA A 55 19.60 28.15 11.85
C ALA A 55 19.45 26.74 11.26
N MET A 56 20.14 26.46 10.14
CA MET A 56 20.15 25.12 9.53
C MET A 56 20.82 24.09 10.44
N SER A 57 21.95 24.42 11.07
CA SER A 57 22.68 23.49 11.95
C SER A 57 21.92 23.19 13.25
N ARG A 58 21.23 24.20 13.82
CA ARG A 58 20.34 24.02 14.99
C ARG A 58 19.14 23.14 14.66
N PHE A 59 18.61 23.24 13.43
CA PHE A 59 17.58 22.31 12.95
C PHE A 59 18.14 20.89 12.84
N GLY A 60 19.36 20.74 12.30
CA GLY A 60 20.10 19.48 12.22
C GLY A 60 20.29 18.97 10.79
N ASP A 61 20.63 17.69 10.61
CA ASP A 61 20.74 17.08 9.28
C ASP A 61 19.34 16.85 8.67
N GLY A 62 19.05 17.51 7.55
CA GLY A 62 17.77 17.39 6.85
C GLY A 62 17.41 15.94 6.48
N LYS A 63 18.39 15.05 6.27
CA LYS A 63 18.14 13.62 6.06
C LYS A 63 17.61 12.94 7.32
N ARG A 64 18.20 13.26 8.47
CA ARG A 64 17.83 12.70 9.77
C ARG A 64 16.47 13.21 10.23
N ILE A 65 16.23 14.51 10.10
CA ILE A 65 14.96 15.15 10.47
C ILE A 65 13.82 14.58 9.63
N GLY A 66 13.99 14.49 8.31
CA GLY A 66 12.97 13.90 7.43
C GLY A 66 12.64 12.45 7.82
N ARG A 67 13.63 11.66 8.22
CA ARG A 67 13.39 10.29 8.74
C ARG A 67 12.65 10.29 10.08
N GLN A 68 12.99 11.19 11.00
CA GLN A 68 12.32 11.30 12.30
C GLN A 68 10.87 11.74 12.15
N ILE A 69 10.59 12.73 11.29
CA ILE A 69 9.23 13.16 10.94
C ILE A 69 8.47 11.98 10.31
N GLN A 70 9.09 11.26 9.37
CA GLN A 70 8.47 10.09 8.75
C GLN A 70 8.17 8.99 9.77
N GLN A 71 9.06 8.75 10.74
CA GLN A 71 8.87 7.73 11.78
C GLN A 71 7.80 8.15 12.80
N ALA A 72 7.71 9.44 13.12
CA ALA A 72 6.66 10.00 13.97
C ALA A 72 5.28 9.89 13.29
N LEU A 73 5.21 10.20 11.99
CA LEU A 73 3.98 10.09 11.20
C LEU A 73 3.59 8.62 10.93
N TYR A 74 4.58 7.75 10.67
CA TYR A 74 4.38 6.36 10.25
C TYR A 74 5.31 5.36 10.97
N PRO A 75 5.07 5.08 12.26
CA PRO A 75 5.97 4.25 13.06
C PRO A 75 6.04 2.81 12.54
N TYR A 76 7.25 2.26 12.42
CA TYR A 76 7.53 0.88 11.96
C TYR A 76 7.16 0.56 10.51
N ARG A 77 6.73 1.52 9.68
CA ARG A 77 6.29 1.23 8.30
C ARG A 77 7.42 0.64 7.46
N ARG A 78 8.63 1.18 7.59
CA ARG A 78 9.79 0.70 6.83
C ARG A 78 10.15 -0.72 7.23
N GLU A 79 10.17 -0.99 8.52
CA GLU A 79 10.46 -2.27 9.15
C GLU A 79 9.44 -3.33 8.73
N MET A 80 8.15 -2.98 8.68
CA MET A 80 7.10 -3.87 8.20
C MET A 80 7.27 -4.20 6.70
N ILE A 81 7.61 -3.22 5.85
CA ILE A 81 7.83 -3.47 4.42
C ILE A 81 9.09 -4.33 4.22
N LEU A 82 10.16 -4.07 4.97
CA LEU A 82 11.37 -4.90 4.98
C LEU A 82 11.08 -6.34 5.42
N GLY A 83 10.29 -6.50 6.48
CA GLY A 83 9.85 -7.82 6.97
C GLY A 83 9.02 -8.55 5.92
N LEU A 84 8.09 -7.86 5.27
CA LEU A 84 7.28 -8.43 4.19
C LEU A 84 8.14 -8.84 3.00
N SER A 85 9.07 -7.99 2.55
CA SER A 85 9.89 -8.27 1.36
C SER A 85 10.88 -9.40 1.62
N ALA A 86 11.63 -9.36 2.71
CA ALA A 86 12.56 -10.41 3.09
C ALA A 86 11.84 -11.74 3.35
N GLY A 87 10.74 -11.70 4.09
CA GLY A 87 9.91 -12.88 4.36
C GLY A 87 9.31 -13.47 3.08
N SER A 88 8.85 -12.64 2.15
CA SER A 88 8.33 -13.09 0.86
C SER A 88 9.38 -13.74 -0.02
N LEU A 89 10.61 -13.19 -0.05
CA LEU A 89 11.71 -13.80 -0.82
C LEU A 89 12.07 -15.17 -0.24
N LEU A 90 12.25 -15.25 1.08
CA LEU A 90 12.54 -16.51 1.77
C LEU A 90 11.43 -17.55 1.55
N PHE A 91 10.17 -17.12 1.67
CA PHE A 91 9.01 -17.96 1.39
C PHE A 91 9.00 -18.45 -0.06
N GLY A 92 9.26 -17.56 -1.03
CA GLY A 92 9.34 -17.89 -2.45
C GLY A 92 10.32 -19.03 -2.75
N PHE A 93 11.56 -18.89 -2.26
CA PHE A 93 12.57 -19.92 -2.42
C PHE A 93 12.22 -21.21 -1.67
N ALA A 94 11.73 -21.11 -0.43
CA ALA A 94 11.38 -22.28 0.38
C ALA A 94 10.27 -23.13 -0.26
N VAL A 95 9.21 -22.49 -0.77
CA VAL A 95 8.12 -23.18 -1.49
C VAL A 95 8.65 -23.77 -2.78
N PHE A 96 9.40 -23.02 -3.59
CA PHE A 96 9.93 -23.49 -4.86
C PHE A 96 10.79 -24.74 -4.69
N PHE A 97 11.78 -24.72 -3.78
CA PHE A 97 12.64 -25.87 -3.55
C PHE A 97 11.87 -27.05 -2.95
N SER A 98 10.94 -26.80 -2.03
CA SER A 98 10.13 -27.88 -1.44
C SER A 98 9.30 -28.59 -2.51
N VAL A 99 8.65 -27.85 -3.40
CA VAL A 99 7.85 -28.41 -4.50
C VAL A 99 8.74 -29.09 -5.54
N LEU A 100 9.89 -28.51 -5.87
CA LEU A 100 10.84 -29.11 -6.81
C LEU A 100 11.35 -30.47 -6.30
N LEU A 101 11.70 -30.56 -5.01
CA LEU A 101 12.26 -31.77 -4.42
C LEU A 101 11.22 -32.86 -4.15
N THR A 102 9.95 -32.49 -3.93
CA THR A 102 8.89 -33.45 -3.56
C THR A 102 8.01 -33.84 -4.74
N ALA A 103 7.61 -32.87 -5.56
CA ALA A 103 6.71 -33.07 -6.70
C ALA A 103 7.42 -33.09 -8.05
N TRP A 104 8.76 -32.90 -8.09
CA TRP A 104 9.57 -32.86 -9.32
C TRP A 104 9.09 -31.84 -10.36
N SER A 105 8.36 -30.82 -9.91
CA SER A 105 7.76 -29.80 -10.77
C SER A 105 8.40 -28.44 -10.51
N ALA A 106 8.97 -27.86 -11.56
CA ALA A 106 9.67 -26.58 -11.49
C ALA A 106 8.75 -25.42 -11.91
N TYR A 107 8.12 -24.77 -10.95
CA TYR A 107 7.28 -23.57 -11.18
C TYR A 107 8.13 -22.30 -11.32
N ILE A 108 9.04 -22.27 -12.30
CA ILE A 108 9.99 -21.17 -12.53
C ILE A 108 9.28 -19.81 -12.72
N PRO A 109 8.19 -19.69 -13.50
CA PRO A 109 7.51 -18.40 -13.68
C PRO A 109 7.00 -17.81 -12.36
N TRP A 110 6.50 -18.65 -11.45
CA TRP A 110 6.01 -18.21 -10.15
C TRP A 110 7.15 -17.69 -9.26
N LEU A 111 8.30 -18.40 -9.24
CA LEU A 111 9.47 -17.96 -8.47
C LEU A 111 9.99 -16.61 -8.98
N ILE A 112 10.02 -16.40 -10.31
CA ILE A 112 10.43 -15.13 -10.92
C ILE A 112 9.48 -14.02 -10.46
N LEU A 113 8.16 -14.23 -10.54
CA LEU A 113 7.18 -13.25 -10.08
C LEU A 113 7.37 -12.91 -8.61
N CYS A 114 7.48 -13.91 -7.73
CA CYS A 114 7.70 -13.72 -6.30
C CYS A 114 9.01 -12.97 -6.00
N SER A 115 10.07 -13.28 -6.73
CA SER A 115 11.37 -12.63 -6.57
C SER A 115 11.34 -11.18 -7.05
N LEU A 116 10.69 -10.91 -8.18
CA LEU A 116 10.54 -9.56 -8.73
C LEU A 116 9.72 -8.67 -7.81
N THR A 117 8.57 -9.14 -7.35
CA THR A 117 7.68 -8.35 -6.48
C THR A 117 8.29 -8.15 -5.09
N GLY A 118 8.92 -9.18 -4.52
CA GLY A 118 9.66 -9.08 -3.26
C GLY A 118 10.84 -8.11 -3.34
N SER A 119 11.63 -8.18 -4.41
CA SER A 119 12.77 -7.28 -4.64
C SER A 119 12.33 -5.84 -4.89
N ALA A 120 11.23 -5.62 -5.63
CA ALA A 120 10.67 -4.29 -5.82
C ALA A 120 10.23 -3.65 -4.50
N LEU A 121 9.57 -4.43 -3.62
CA LEU A 121 9.22 -3.98 -2.27
C LEU A 121 10.46 -3.66 -1.43
N LEU A 122 11.50 -4.49 -1.51
CA LEU A 122 12.76 -4.26 -0.81
C LEU A 122 13.44 -2.96 -1.28
N ALA A 123 13.51 -2.74 -2.59
CA ALA A 123 14.08 -1.52 -3.17
C ALA A 123 13.35 -0.27 -2.68
N LEU A 124 12.01 -0.29 -2.68
CA LEU A 124 11.20 0.82 -2.18
C LEU A 124 11.30 1.01 -0.67
N ALA A 125 11.63 -0.03 0.10
CA ALA A 125 11.84 0.09 1.54
C ALA A 125 13.22 0.69 1.91
N VAL A 126 14.22 0.47 1.06
CA VAL A 126 15.59 0.94 1.28
C VAL A 126 15.78 2.35 0.76
N ASP A 127 15.46 2.59 -0.52
CA ASP A 127 15.61 3.90 -1.14
C ASP A 127 14.46 4.18 -2.12
N PRO A 128 13.34 4.72 -1.61
CA PRO A 128 12.19 4.98 -2.45
C PRO A 128 12.46 6.21 -3.36
N PRO A 129 12.17 6.14 -4.67
CA PRO A 129 12.38 7.27 -5.57
C PRO A 129 11.52 8.48 -5.19
N ALA A 130 12.05 9.69 -5.33
CA ALA A 130 11.35 10.93 -5.01
C ALA A 130 10.22 11.29 -6.01
N SER A 131 10.31 10.77 -7.24
CA SER A 131 9.39 11.09 -8.34
C SER A 131 8.14 10.18 -8.41
N LEU A 132 8.15 9.04 -7.73
CA LEU A 132 7.04 8.10 -7.79
C LEU A 132 5.90 8.51 -6.86
N ASN A 133 4.66 8.27 -7.30
CA ASN A 133 3.51 8.26 -6.41
C ASN A 133 3.60 7.01 -5.50
N ARG A 134 4.49 7.09 -4.50
CA ARG A 134 4.90 6.00 -3.60
C ARG A 134 3.71 5.25 -3.04
N ARG A 135 2.64 5.97 -2.73
CA ARG A 135 1.39 5.42 -2.19
C ARG A 135 0.71 4.44 -3.17
N PHE A 136 0.41 4.91 -4.37
CA PHE A 136 -0.27 4.10 -5.39
C PHE A 136 0.59 2.88 -5.77
N VAL A 137 1.89 3.12 -5.95
CA VAL A 137 2.86 2.07 -6.29
C VAL A 137 2.96 1.02 -5.19
N LEU A 138 3.09 1.42 -3.92
CA LEU A 138 3.16 0.48 -2.80
C LEU A 138 1.87 -0.31 -2.62
N ASN A 139 0.70 0.33 -2.71
CA ASN A 139 -0.57 -0.39 -2.61
C ASN A 139 -0.75 -1.39 -3.74
N GLY A 140 -0.41 -1.01 -4.98
CA GLY A 140 -0.41 -1.92 -6.12
C GLY A 140 0.54 -3.09 -5.90
N LEU A 141 1.76 -2.83 -5.42
CA LEU A 141 2.74 -3.88 -5.11
C LEU A 141 2.30 -4.79 -3.97
N PHE A 142 1.68 -4.28 -2.91
CA PHE A 142 1.17 -5.13 -1.83
C PHE A 142 0.02 -6.03 -2.29
N LEU A 143 -0.89 -5.52 -3.13
CA LEU A 143 -1.97 -6.32 -3.71
C LEU A 143 -1.41 -7.39 -4.65
N LEU A 144 -0.47 -7.02 -5.52
CA LEU A 144 0.21 -7.96 -6.41
C LEU A 144 0.96 -9.03 -5.60
N GLN A 145 1.71 -8.62 -4.57
CA GLN A 145 2.42 -9.52 -3.66
C GLN A 145 1.45 -10.49 -2.97
N THR A 146 0.27 -10.01 -2.54
CA THR A 146 -0.76 -10.87 -1.95
C THR A 146 -1.21 -11.95 -2.93
N GLY A 147 -1.47 -11.60 -4.20
CA GLY A 147 -1.82 -12.58 -5.23
C GLY A 147 -0.72 -13.63 -5.47
N VAL A 148 0.55 -13.18 -5.50
CA VAL A 148 1.70 -14.08 -5.64
C VAL A 148 1.85 -15.00 -4.42
N LEU A 149 1.64 -14.49 -3.21
CA LEU A 149 1.67 -15.30 -1.99
C LEU A 149 0.52 -16.30 -1.94
N LEU A 150 -0.70 -15.91 -2.34
CA LEU A 150 -1.85 -16.81 -2.41
C LEU A 150 -1.58 -18.00 -3.36
N SER A 151 -1.06 -17.73 -4.56
CA SER A 151 -0.65 -18.80 -5.48
C SER A 151 0.47 -19.67 -4.90
N GLY A 152 1.41 -19.09 -4.15
CA GLY A 152 2.43 -19.84 -3.40
C GLY A 152 1.85 -20.79 -2.36
N ILE A 153 0.85 -20.35 -1.60
CA ILE A 153 0.14 -21.19 -0.62
C ILE A 153 -0.52 -22.38 -1.33
N LEU A 154 -1.13 -22.18 -2.50
CA LEU A 154 -1.69 -23.30 -3.27
C LEU A 154 -0.62 -24.32 -3.65
N LEU A 155 0.58 -23.87 -4.05
CA LEU A 155 1.70 -24.76 -4.36
C LEU A 155 2.18 -25.57 -3.14
N THR A 156 2.02 -25.05 -1.91
CA THR A 156 2.39 -25.81 -0.70
C THR A 156 1.57 -27.08 -0.50
N SER A 157 0.38 -27.19 -1.12
CA SER A 157 -0.43 -28.41 -1.08
C SER A 157 0.23 -29.62 -1.76
N ALA A 158 1.17 -29.37 -2.68
CA ALA A 158 1.96 -30.42 -3.32
C ALA A 158 3.10 -30.94 -2.42
N VAL A 159 3.39 -30.26 -1.31
CA VAL A 159 4.46 -30.64 -0.37
C VAL A 159 3.87 -31.55 0.71
N PRO A 160 4.28 -32.82 0.79
CA PRO A 160 3.71 -33.76 1.75
C PRO A 160 4.12 -33.45 3.20
N GLY A 161 3.25 -33.85 4.13
CA GLY A 161 3.50 -33.79 5.57
C GLY A 161 3.47 -32.38 6.17
N ASN A 162 4.07 -32.24 7.35
CA ASN A 162 3.99 -31.00 8.13
C ASN A 162 4.71 -29.81 7.47
N ALA A 163 5.67 -30.07 6.58
CA ALA A 163 6.40 -29.02 5.87
C ALA A 163 5.47 -28.15 5.02
N GLY A 164 4.52 -28.75 4.29
CA GLY A 164 3.52 -28.01 3.51
C GLY A 164 2.65 -27.12 4.39
N SER A 165 2.18 -27.63 5.53
CA SER A 165 1.36 -26.86 6.48
C SER A 165 2.12 -25.69 7.12
N ILE A 166 3.40 -25.88 7.47
CA ILE A 166 4.25 -24.81 8.03
C ILE A 166 4.45 -23.70 6.99
N LEU A 167 4.73 -24.06 5.74
CA LEU A 167 4.87 -23.10 4.65
C LEU A 167 3.55 -22.36 4.39
N ALA A 168 2.42 -23.07 4.35
CA ALA A 168 1.10 -22.45 4.21
C ALA A 168 0.83 -21.43 5.32
N MET A 169 1.13 -21.77 6.57
CA MET A 169 0.97 -20.87 7.72
C MET A 169 1.86 -19.63 7.58
N ALA A 170 3.12 -19.80 7.18
CA ALA A 170 4.02 -18.68 6.90
C ALA A 170 3.47 -17.77 5.77
N GLY A 171 2.93 -18.36 4.70
CA GLY A 171 2.28 -17.63 3.62
C GLY A 171 1.09 -16.79 4.11
N TRP A 172 0.23 -17.36 4.95
CA TRP A 172 -0.90 -16.64 5.54
C TRP A 172 -0.46 -15.47 6.43
N LEU A 173 0.60 -15.64 7.23
CA LEU A 173 1.16 -14.54 8.03
C LEU A 173 1.68 -13.40 7.15
N LEU A 174 2.36 -13.73 6.04
CA LEU A 174 2.83 -12.72 5.07
C LEU A 174 1.68 -12.00 4.37
N ILE A 175 0.60 -12.72 4.02
CA ILE A 175 -0.63 -12.12 3.47
C ILE A 175 -1.27 -11.17 4.47
N LEU A 176 -1.40 -11.58 5.73
CA LEU A 176 -1.94 -10.71 6.79
C LEU A 176 -1.09 -9.46 6.97
N LEU A 177 0.24 -9.58 6.93
CA LEU A 177 1.15 -8.45 6.97
C LEU A 177 0.99 -7.52 5.76
N ALA A 178 0.86 -8.07 4.55
CA ALA A 178 0.60 -7.31 3.33
C ALA A 178 -0.74 -6.56 3.41
N MET A 179 -1.79 -7.22 3.90
CA MET A 179 -3.10 -6.61 4.10
C MET A 179 -3.07 -5.51 5.17
N ALA A 180 -2.37 -5.73 6.28
CA ALA A 180 -2.16 -4.70 7.30
C ALA A 180 -1.42 -3.48 6.73
N LEU A 181 -0.42 -3.71 5.87
CA LEU A 181 0.30 -2.64 5.17
C LEU A 181 -0.61 -1.88 4.19
N VAL A 182 -1.41 -2.58 3.38
CA VAL A 182 -2.42 -1.95 2.50
C VAL A 182 -3.39 -1.11 3.31
N TYR A 183 -3.94 -1.65 4.40
CA TYR A 183 -4.89 -0.91 5.23
C TYR A 183 -4.22 0.33 5.82
N ARG A 184 -3.00 0.20 6.33
CA ARG A 184 -2.27 1.30 6.96
C ARG A 184 -1.93 2.41 5.97
N THR A 185 -1.44 2.08 4.78
CA THR A 185 -1.17 3.08 3.74
C THR A 185 -2.47 3.69 3.19
N SER A 186 -3.55 2.90 3.12
CA SER A 186 -4.84 3.36 2.60
C SER A 186 -5.59 4.26 3.58
N ALA A 187 -5.63 3.91 4.87
CA ALA A 187 -6.38 4.60 5.92
C ALA A 187 -5.74 5.93 6.34
N TYR A 188 -4.40 6.02 6.35
CA TYR A 188 -3.72 7.26 6.74
C TYR A 188 -3.91 8.43 5.76
N ASP A 189 -4.21 8.18 4.47
CA ASP A 189 -4.53 9.22 3.47
C ASP A 189 -5.69 10.12 3.88
N TYR A 190 -6.59 9.54 4.66
CA TYR A 190 -7.89 10.14 4.86
C TYR A 190 -7.87 11.14 6.02
N ARG A 191 -6.94 10.96 6.96
CA ARG A 191 -6.81 11.82 8.14
C ARG A 191 -6.34 13.23 7.78
N THR A 192 -5.61 13.38 6.68
CA THR A 192 -5.02 14.66 6.24
C THR A 192 -5.86 15.41 5.21
N ARG A 193 -6.89 14.78 4.60
CA ARG A 193 -7.58 15.38 3.44
C ARG A 193 -8.74 16.33 3.76
N ARG A 194 -9.25 16.39 5.01
CA ARG A 194 -10.21 17.42 5.49
C ARG A 194 -10.56 17.21 6.97
N VAL A 195 -10.25 18.19 7.80
CA VAL A 195 -10.54 18.31 9.26
C VAL A 195 -12.06 18.29 9.61
N ARG A 196 -12.97 17.93 8.70
CA ARG A 196 -14.43 18.03 8.91
C ARG A 196 -15.28 16.77 8.68
N LEU A 197 -14.69 15.64 8.29
CA LEU A 197 -15.45 14.41 7.96
C LEU A 197 -14.90 13.16 8.68
N GLU A 198 -14.40 13.35 9.90
CA GLU A 198 -13.44 12.44 10.57
C GLU A 198 -13.91 11.01 10.91
N LYS A 199 -15.21 10.74 11.04
CA LYS A 199 -15.67 9.39 11.45
C LYS A 199 -16.33 8.57 10.35
N HIS A 200 -17.02 9.22 9.43
CA HIS A 200 -17.84 8.51 8.45
C HIS A 200 -17.02 7.95 7.29
N ASP A 201 -16.00 8.69 6.87
CA ASP A 201 -15.29 8.37 5.65
C ASP A 201 -14.26 7.22 5.81
N MET A 202 -13.76 7.01 7.03
CA MET A 202 -12.87 5.88 7.33
C MET A 202 -13.58 4.53 7.19
N ALA A 203 -14.84 4.44 7.64
CA ALA A 203 -15.63 3.23 7.53
C ALA A 203 -15.96 2.91 6.06
N ILE A 204 -16.31 3.92 5.25
CA ILE A 204 -16.55 3.75 3.81
C ILE A 204 -15.28 3.29 3.11
N ASN A 205 -14.14 3.92 3.37
CA ASN A 205 -12.89 3.54 2.73
C ASN A 205 -12.44 2.12 3.14
N ALA A 206 -12.56 1.78 4.44
CA ALA A 206 -12.26 0.44 4.93
C ALA A 206 -13.16 -0.62 4.28
N ALA A 207 -14.46 -0.35 4.21
CA ALA A 207 -15.41 -1.22 3.52
C ALA A 207 -15.04 -1.38 2.04
N ASN A 208 -14.72 -0.29 1.34
CA ASN A 208 -14.37 -0.31 -0.07
C ASN A 208 -13.08 -1.07 -0.37
N VAL A 209 -12.05 -0.92 0.47
CA VAL A 209 -10.81 -1.69 0.32
C VAL A 209 -11.11 -3.17 0.53
N THR A 210 -11.92 -3.51 1.54
CA THR A 210 -12.29 -4.90 1.85
C THR A 210 -13.13 -5.52 0.74
N THR A 211 -14.16 -4.83 0.24
CA THR A 211 -14.98 -5.28 -0.89
C THR A 211 -14.17 -5.35 -2.18
N GLY A 212 -13.16 -4.50 -2.33
CA GLY A 212 -12.23 -4.54 -3.47
C GLY A 212 -11.35 -5.77 -3.48
N ILE A 213 -10.74 -6.11 -2.35
CA ILE A 213 -9.97 -7.35 -2.19
C ILE A 213 -10.86 -8.54 -2.52
N LEU A 214 -12.06 -8.62 -1.93
CA LEU A 214 -13.01 -9.71 -2.20
C LEU A 214 -13.40 -9.78 -3.67
N SER A 215 -13.73 -8.66 -4.30
CA SER A 215 -14.16 -8.61 -5.70
C SER A 215 -13.04 -9.05 -6.65
N VAL A 216 -11.81 -8.60 -6.41
CA VAL A 216 -10.64 -9.02 -7.20
C VAL A 216 -10.34 -10.50 -6.99
N SER A 217 -10.41 -11.00 -5.75
CA SER A 217 -10.24 -12.43 -5.47
C SER A 217 -11.28 -13.30 -6.16
N ILE A 218 -12.56 -12.91 -6.13
CA ILE A 218 -13.64 -13.60 -6.86
C ILE A 218 -13.37 -13.58 -8.37
N SER A 219 -12.99 -12.42 -8.91
CA SER A 219 -12.64 -12.28 -10.33
C SER A 219 -11.50 -13.21 -10.74
N LEU A 220 -10.42 -13.27 -9.95
CA LEU A 220 -9.29 -14.16 -10.21
C LEU A 220 -9.68 -15.63 -10.09
N PHE A 221 -10.53 -15.98 -9.13
CA PHE A 221 -11.04 -17.35 -8.98
C PHE A 221 -11.88 -17.78 -10.19
N ILE A 222 -12.81 -16.95 -10.66
CA ILE A 222 -13.61 -17.24 -11.86
C ILE A 222 -12.72 -17.37 -13.08
N LEU A 223 -11.73 -16.48 -13.23
CA LEU A 223 -10.78 -16.54 -14.35
C LEU A 223 -9.96 -17.82 -14.31
N TRP A 224 -9.46 -18.21 -13.13
CA TRP A 224 -8.75 -19.47 -12.96
C TRP A 224 -9.63 -20.69 -13.29
N ALA A 225 -10.86 -20.73 -12.77
CA ALA A 225 -11.80 -21.82 -13.06
C ALA A 225 -12.09 -21.91 -14.56
N TYR A 226 -12.33 -20.77 -15.21
CA TYR A 226 -12.50 -20.72 -16.65
C TYR A 226 -11.29 -21.29 -17.40
N LEU A 227 -10.06 -20.86 -17.05
CA LEU A 227 -8.84 -21.36 -17.69
C LEU A 227 -8.59 -22.86 -17.43
N ALA A 228 -9.11 -23.40 -16.33
CA ALA A 228 -8.98 -24.82 -15.99
C ALA A 228 -9.96 -25.72 -16.77
N PHE A 229 -11.12 -25.19 -17.16
CA PHE A 229 -12.21 -25.98 -17.77
C PHE A 229 -12.58 -25.58 -19.20
N SER A 230 -12.02 -24.49 -19.73
CA SER A 230 -12.21 -24.04 -21.12
C SER A 230 -10.90 -24.10 -21.89
N ASP A 231 -11.01 -24.32 -23.21
CA ASP A 231 -9.89 -24.26 -24.15
C ASP A 231 -9.38 -22.81 -24.37
N GLY A 232 -10.01 -21.82 -23.73
CA GLY A 232 -9.54 -20.43 -23.67
C GLY A 232 -9.73 -19.62 -24.95
N THR A 233 -10.45 -20.16 -25.94
CA THR A 233 -10.64 -19.52 -27.26
C THR A 233 -11.83 -18.58 -27.32
N ASP A 234 -12.80 -18.74 -26.42
CA ASP A 234 -13.99 -17.92 -26.34
C ASP A 234 -13.78 -16.64 -25.51
N ARG A 235 -14.65 -15.63 -25.70
CA ARG A 235 -14.57 -14.34 -25.00
C ARG A 235 -15.17 -14.37 -23.60
N VAL A 236 -15.58 -15.55 -23.11
CA VAL A 236 -16.31 -15.71 -21.85
C VAL A 236 -15.42 -15.38 -20.65
N TRP A 237 -14.09 -15.46 -20.76
CA TRP A 237 -13.16 -14.99 -19.73
C TRP A 237 -13.38 -13.53 -19.31
N MET A 238 -13.95 -12.68 -20.18
CA MET A 238 -14.24 -11.29 -19.85
C MET A 238 -15.29 -11.17 -18.73
N PHE A 239 -16.20 -12.14 -18.58
CA PHE A 239 -17.16 -12.16 -17.48
C PHE A 239 -16.48 -12.31 -16.12
N ALA A 240 -15.30 -12.94 -16.06
CA ALA A 240 -14.51 -13.04 -14.83
C ALA A 240 -14.07 -11.66 -14.30
N LEU A 241 -13.96 -10.64 -15.18
CA LEU A 241 -13.56 -9.29 -14.78
C LEU A 241 -14.72 -8.43 -14.25
N ILE A 242 -15.98 -8.87 -14.39
CA ILE A 242 -17.15 -8.09 -14.01
C ILE A 242 -17.14 -7.70 -12.52
N PRO A 243 -16.87 -8.59 -11.56
CA PRO A 243 -16.81 -8.21 -10.14
C PRO A 243 -15.79 -7.10 -9.87
N ALA A 244 -14.57 -7.22 -10.40
CA ALA A 244 -13.53 -6.20 -10.27
C ALA A 244 -13.91 -4.87 -10.94
N LEU A 245 -14.49 -4.90 -12.15
CA LEU A 245 -14.94 -3.70 -12.85
C LEU A 245 -16.10 -3.02 -12.11
N PHE A 246 -17.07 -3.79 -11.63
CA PHE A 246 -18.19 -3.29 -10.84
C PHE A 246 -17.69 -2.59 -9.58
N TRP A 247 -16.75 -3.19 -8.85
CA TRP A 247 -16.10 -2.57 -7.70
C TRP A 247 -15.39 -1.26 -8.08
N ALA A 248 -14.57 -1.26 -9.15
CA ALA A 248 -13.81 -0.08 -9.55
C ALA A 248 -14.73 1.10 -9.91
N LEU A 249 -15.82 0.85 -10.63
CA LEU A 249 -16.81 1.85 -11.01
C LEU A 249 -17.56 2.42 -9.80
N THR A 250 -18.00 1.54 -8.90
CA THR A 250 -18.72 1.95 -7.70
C THR A 250 -17.81 2.71 -6.72
N TYR A 251 -16.53 2.34 -6.62
CA TYR A 251 -15.53 3.09 -5.88
C TYR A 251 -15.27 4.49 -6.45
N ALA A 252 -15.13 4.59 -7.78
CA ALA A 252 -15.00 5.88 -8.45
C ALA A 252 -16.24 6.77 -8.23
N ALA A 253 -17.44 6.19 -8.26
CA ALA A 253 -18.69 6.90 -7.98
C ALA A 253 -18.75 7.39 -6.52
N GLN A 254 -18.36 6.57 -5.54
CA GLN A 254 -18.29 6.98 -4.13
C GLN A 254 -17.34 8.15 -3.94
N TRP A 255 -16.16 8.11 -4.59
CA TRP A 255 -15.20 9.21 -4.52
C TRP A 255 -15.78 10.52 -5.09
N LEU A 256 -16.44 10.47 -6.24
CA LEU A 256 -17.11 11.64 -6.84
C LEU A 256 -18.24 12.20 -5.96
N LEU A 257 -18.98 11.33 -5.27
CA LEU A 257 -20.07 11.74 -4.38
C LEU A 257 -19.57 12.35 -3.08
N LEU A 258 -18.50 11.80 -2.50
CA LEU A 258 -17.84 12.36 -1.32
C LEU A 258 -17.23 13.74 -1.64
N ALA A 259 -16.63 13.91 -2.82
CA ALA A 259 -16.14 15.21 -3.28
C ALA A 259 -17.25 16.27 -3.36
N LYS A 260 -18.49 15.86 -3.66
CA LYS A 260 -19.70 16.70 -3.72
C LYS A 260 -20.44 16.81 -2.37
N GLY A 261 -19.90 16.26 -1.27
CA GLY A 261 -20.49 16.30 0.06
C GLY A 261 -21.72 15.39 0.26
N ARG A 262 -22.00 14.48 -0.67
CA ARG A 262 -23.18 13.60 -0.63
C ARG A 262 -22.89 12.29 0.12
N VAL A 263 -22.64 12.39 1.43
CA VAL A 263 -22.19 11.27 2.27
C VAL A 263 -23.23 10.14 2.36
N LYS A 264 -24.53 10.45 2.50
CA LYS A 264 -25.59 9.43 2.59
C LYS A 264 -25.66 8.53 1.37
N THR A 265 -25.51 9.10 0.17
CA THR A 265 -25.49 8.32 -1.08
C THR A 265 -24.23 7.47 -1.22
N ALA A 266 -23.08 7.94 -0.73
CA ALA A 266 -21.85 7.14 -0.72
C ALA A 266 -22.00 5.89 0.18
N TYR A 267 -22.64 6.03 1.35
CA TYR A 267 -23.00 4.90 2.19
C TYR A 267 -23.97 3.93 1.51
N GLY A 268 -24.97 4.45 0.80
CA GLY A 268 -25.90 3.63 0.02
C GLY A 268 -25.19 2.74 -1.01
N ILE A 269 -24.22 3.30 -1.74
CA ILE A 269 -23.41 2.51 -2.70
C ILE A 269 -22.58 1.45 -1.99
N THR A 270 -21.99 1.79 -0.84
CA THR A 270 -21.21 0.83 -0.04
C THR A 270 -22.09 -0.35 0.43
N GLY A 271 -23.29 -0.04 0.94
CA GLY A 271 -24.26 -1.07 1.34
C GLY A 271 -24.68 -1.95 0.16
N LEU A 272 -24.90 -1.36 -1.01
CA LEU A 272 -25.22 -2.11 -2.24
C LEU A 272 -24.08 -3.04 -2.64
N GLN A 273 -22.83 -2.58 -2.63
CA GLN A 273 -21.66 -3.43 -2.93
C GLN A 273 -21.59 -4.65 -2.00
N ILE A 274 -21.72 -4.42 -0.68
CA ILE A 274 -21.70 -5.49 0.32
C ILE A 274 -22.85 -6.46 0.09
N ALA A 275 -24.06 -5.95 -0.17
CA ALA A 275 -25.24 -6.78 -0.45
C ALA A 275 -25.06 -7.65 -1.70
N VAL A 276 -24.47 -7.11 -2.78
CA VAL A 276 -24.18 -7.86 -4.01
C VAL A 276 -23.19 -8.98 -3.74
N ILE A 277 -22.10 -8.71 -3.00
CA ILE A 277 -21.11 -9.74 -2.64
C ILE A 277 -21.75 -10.80 -1.75
N ALA A 278 -22.52 -10.41 -0.72
CA ALA A 278 -23.20 -11.33 0.17
C ALA A 278 -24.22 -12.21 -0.56
N ALA A 279 -24.99 -11.63 -1.49
CA ALA A 279 -25.93 -12.38 -2.33
C ALA A 279 -25.22 -13.36 -3.25
N ALA A 280 -24.09 -12.97 -3.86
CA ALA A 280 -23.29 -13.88 -4.69
C ALA A 280 -22.74 -15.06 -3.88
N LEU A 281 -22.22 -14.81 -2.68
CA LEU A 281 -21.76 -15.86 -1.77
C LEU A 281 -22.91 -16.78 -1.32
N ALA A 282 -24.07 -16.22 -0.95
CA ALA A 282 -25.23 -17.01 -0.54
C ALA A 282 -25.76 -17.89 -1.67
N LEU A 283 -25.78 -17.40 -2.91
CA LEU A 283 -26.14 -18.20 -4.09
C LEU A 283 -25.13 -19.32 -4.33
N PHE A 284 -23.83 -19.03 -4.21
CA PHE A 284 -22.78 -20.03 -4.36
C PHE A 284 -22.94 -21.19 -3.37
N PHE A 285 -23.10 -20.89 -2.08
CA PHE A 285 -23.29 -21.91 -1.03
C PHE A 285 -24.62 -22.66 -1.11
N ARG A 286 -25.62 -22.15 -1.83
CA ARG A 286 -26.89 -22.85 -2.04
C ARG A 286 -26.81 -23.89 -3.15
N ILE A 287 -25.87 -23.72 -4.08
CA ILE A 287 -25.72 -24.59 -5.27
C ILE A 287 -24.79 -25.78 -4.98
N THR A 288 -23.85 -25.64 -4.05
CA THR A 288 -23.00 -26.71 -3.49
C THR A 288 -23.69 -27.45 -2.34
#